data_AF-A0A2V7S771-F1
#
_entry.id   AF-A0A2V7S771-F1
#
_cell.length_a   1.000
_cell.length_b   1.000
_cell.length_c   1.000
_cell.angle_alpha   90.00
_cell.angle_beta   90.00
_cell.angle_gamma   90.00
#
_symmetry.space_group_name_H-M   'P 1'
#
loop_
_entity.id
_entity.type
_entity.pdbx_description
1 polymer ?
#
loop_
_entity_poly.entity_id
_entity_poly.type
_entity_poly.pdbx_seq_one_letter_code
_entity_poly.pdbx_strand_id
1 'polypeptide(L)'
;PLIHSDSPSGIQRLNQEAAKAMYAGQRAGISITRDQALRWITVNPAWALGLDSIVGTLEPGKMADVVVWSGDPFSVYAKALQVYNDGWLVYDRNDPAHRPRTDFELGQVPAPGSDR
;
A
#
# COMPACT_ATOMS: atom_id res chain seq x y z
N PRO A 1 -4.70 -16.91 3.39
CA PRO A 1 -4.66 -16.43 1.99
C PRO A 1 -3.82 -15.15 1.87
N LEU A 2 -3.09 -14.99 0.77
CA LEU A 2 -2.40 -13.75 0.44
C LEU A 2 -2.80 -13.34 -0.99
N ILE A 3 -2.75 -12.05 -1.28
CA ILE A 3 -3.00 -11.52 -2.62
C ILE A 3 -1.66 -11.17 -3.26
N HIS A 4 -1.47 -11.62 -4.50
CA HIS A 4 -0.30 -11.34 -5.33
C HIS A 4 -0.77 -11.07 -6.76
N SER A 5 0.06 -10.36 -7.54
CA SER A 5 -0.18 -10.12 -8.95
C SER A 5 1.12 -10.29 -9.72
N ASP A 6 1.04 -10.97 -10.86
CA ASP A 6 2.08 -11.10 -11.88
C ASP A 6 2.06 -9.91 -12.88
N SER A 7 1.07 -9.03 -12.77
CA SER A 7 0.98 -7.82 -13.58
C SER A 7 1.84 -6.69 -12.99
N PRO A 8 2.72 -6.06 -13.79
CA PRO A 8 3.50 -4.90 -13.35
C PRO A 8 2.65 -3.72 -12.85
N SER A 9 1.43 -3.59 -13.38
CA SER A 9 0.48 -2.56 -12.97
C SER A 9 -0.42 -3.02 -11.82
N GLY A 10 -0.83 -4.29 -11.82
CA GLY A 10 -1.70 -4.87 -10.79
C GLY A 10 -1.00 -4.98 -9.42
N ILE A 11 0.29 -5.29 -9.41
CA ILE A 11 1.08 -5.42 -8.18
C ILE A 11 1.16 -4.11 -7.38
N GLN A 12 0.96 -2.97 -8.03
CA GLN A 12 0.94 -1.66 -7.37
C GLN A 12 -0.41 -1.33 -6.71
N ARG A 13 -1.43 -2.17 -6.89
CA ARG A 13 -2.82 -1.93 -6.48
C ARG A 13 -3.43 -3.11 -5.72
N LEU A 14 -2.62 -3.86 -4.97
CA LEU A 14 -3.08 -5.06 -4.26
C LEU A 14 -4.21 -4.78 -3.27
N ASN A 15 -4.33 -3.56 -2.74
CA ASN A 15 -5.49 -3.13 -1.95
C ASN A 15 -6.80 -3.23 -2.74
N GLN A 16 -6.79 -2.84 -4.02
CA GLN A 16 -7.96 -2.98 -4.90
C GLN A 16 -8.20 -4.44 -5.29
N GLU A 17 -7.14 -5.21 -5.52
CA GLU A 17 -7.27 -6.64 -5.82
C GLU A 17 -7.84 -7.43 -4.62
N ALA A 18 -7.40 -7.13 -3.41
CA ALA A 18 -7.97 -7.68 -2.18
C ALA A 18 -9.45 -7.30 -2.01
N ALA A 19 -9.80 -6.04 -2.30
CA ALA A 19 -11.20 -5.60 -2.28
C ALA A 19 -12.06 -6.39 -3.28
N LYS A 20 -11.60 -6.52 -4.54
CA LYS A 20 -12.30 -7.30 -5.57
C LYS A 20 -12.49 -8.75 -5.13
N ALA A 21 -11.44 -9.39 -4.61
CA ALA A 21 -11.50 -10.77 -4.14
C ALA A 21 -12.47 -10.94 -2.95
N MET A 22 -12.43 -10.03 -1.97
CA MET A 22 -13.36 -10.00 -0.84
C MET A 22 -14.81 -9.92 -1.34
N TYR A 23 -15.13 -8.95 -2.20
CA TYR A 23 -16.49 -8.78 -2.73
C TYR A 23 -16.95 -9.95 -3.60
N ALA A 24 -16.06 -10.54 -4.40
CA ALA A 24 -16.37 -11.73 -5.19
C ALA A 24 -16.70 -12.94 -4.30
N GLY A 25 -15.91 -13.18 -3.26
CA GLY A 25 -16.16 -14.26 -2.29
C GLY A 25 -17.46 -14.04 -1.51
N GLN A 26 -17.74 -12.82 -1.07
CA GLN A 26 -19.01 -12.47 -0.42
C GLN A 26 -20.22 -12.74 -1.33
N ARG A 27 -20.13 -12.38 -2.62
CA ARG A 27 -21.17 -12.70 -3.62
C ARG A 27 -21.35 -14.19 -3.85
N ALA A 28 -20.29 -14.98 -3.68
CA ALA A 28 -20.32 -16.43 -3.75
C ALA A 28 -20.80 -17.10 -2.42
N GLY A 29 -21.22 -16.32 -1.42
CA GLY A 29 -21.69 -16.82 -0.13
C GLY A 29 -20.58 -17.13 0.88
N ILE A 30 -19.33 -16.74 0.60
CA ILE A 30 -18.20 -16.91 1.52
C ILE A 30 -18.15 -15.69 2.44
N SER A 31 -18.31 -15.91 3.75
CA SER A 31 -18.16 -14.84 4.74
C SER A 31 -16.70 -14.41 4.84
N ILE A 32 -16.40 -13.21 4.35
CA ILE A 32 -15.08 -12.61 4.40
C ILE A 32 -15.23 -11.23 5.03
N THR A 33 -14.52 -10.99 6.13
CA THR A 33 -14.49 -9.68 6.79
C THR A 33 -13.45 -8.76 6.17
N ARG A 34 -13.59 -7.45 6.40
CA ARG A 34 -12.59 -6.47 5.94
C ARG A 34 -11.21 -6.71 6.58
N ASP A 35 -11.18 -7.10 7.86
CA ASP A 35 -9.94 -7.45 8.56
C ASP A 35 -9.24 -8.64 7.88
N GLN A 36 -9.99 -9.69 7.55
CA GLN A 36 -9.45 -10.83 6.82
C GLN A 36 -8.84 -10.41 5.47
N ALA A 37 -9.55 -9.56 4.71
CA ALA A 37 -9.06 -9.05 3.43
C ALA A 37 -7.80 -8.17 3.61
N LEU A 38 -7.74 -7.35 4.66
CA LEU A 38 -6.58 -6.49 4.95
C LEU A 38 -5.35 -7.34 5.27
N ARG A 39 -5.50 -8.41 6.05
CA ARG A 39 -4.43 -9.36 6.35
C ARG A 39 -3.82 -9.98 5.09
N TRP A 40 -4.59 -10.16 4.01
CA TRP A 40 -4.09 -10.73 2.76
C TRP A 40 -3.03 -9.87 2.05
N ILE A 41 -2.97 -8.58 2.36
CA ILE A 41 -2.02 -7.61 1.79
C ILE A 41 -1.07 -7.02 2.84
N THR A 42 -1.15 -7.45 4.10
CA THR A 42 -0.28 -6.98 5.19
C THR A 42 0.44 -8.15 5.89
N VAL A 43 -0.15 -8.69 6.97
CA VAL A 43 0.50 -9.68 7.82
C VAL A 43 0.68 -11.05 7.15
N ASN A 44 -0.21 -11.47 6.24
CA ASN A 44 -0.06 -12.78 5.60
C ASN A 44 1.12 -12.81 4.60
N PRO A 45 1.34 -11.79 3.75
CA PRO A 45 2.60 -11.66 3.01
C PRO A 45 3.82 -11.58 3.92
N ALA A 46 3.76 -10.81 5.01
CA ALA A 46 4.87 -10.73 5.97
C ALA A 46 5.22 -12.11 6.56
N TRP A 47 4.21 -12.88 6.98
CA TRP A 47 4.37 -14.23 7.49
C TRP A 47 4.95 -15.19 6.43
N ALA A 48 4.46 -15.12 5.18
CA ALA A 48 4.97 -15.94 4.09
C ALA A 48 6.46 -15.66 3.80
N LEU A 49 6.95 -14.45 4.11
CA LEU A 49 8.35 -14.04 3.98
C LEU A 49 9.17 -14.23 5.28
N GLY A 50 8.56 -14.66 6.39
CA GLY A 50 9.22 -14.78 7.70
C GLY A 50 9.49 -13.44 8.39
N LEU A 51 8.77 -12.38 8.02
CA LEU A 51 8.94 -11.01 8.50
C LEU A 51 7.79 -10.53 9.41
N ASP A 52 6.83 -11.39 9.73
CA ASP A 52 5.65 -11.03 10.55
C ASP A 52 6.01 -10.58 11.98
N SER A 53 7.20 -10.92 12.47
CA SER A 53 7.70 -10.42 13.75
C SER A 53 8.08 -8.93 13.71
N ILE A 54 8.35 -8.36 12.53
CA ILE A 54 8.85 -6.98 12.38
C ILE A 54 7.95 -6.08 11.52
N VAL A 55 7.10 -6.62 10.63
CA VAL A 55 6.20 -5.84 9.76
C VAL A 55 4.82 -6.51 9.59
N GLY A 56 3.88 -5.78 8.98
CA GLY A 56 2.59 -6.31 8.54
C GLY A 56 1.43 -6.14 9.53
N THR A 57 1.69 -5.68 10.75
CA THR A 57 0.67 -5.24 11.73
C THR A 57 1.13 -3.95 12.40
N LEU A 58 0.17 -3.20 12.95
CA LEU A 58 0.44 -2.00 13.73
C LEU A 58 0.48 -2.35 15.23
N GLU A 59 1.67 -2.74 15.71
CA GLU A 59 1.91 -3.18 17.08
C GLU A 59 3.22 -2.58 17.62
N PRO A 60 3.31 -2.23 18.92
CA PRO A 60 4.56 -1.76 19.50
C PRO A 60 5.71 -2.75 19.30
N GLY A 61 6.88 -2.22 18.92
CA GLY A 61 8.09 -3.01 18.66
C GLY A 61 8.28 -3.45 17.21
N LYS A 62 7.28 -3.27 16.34
CA LYS A 62 7.40 -3.47 14.89
C LYS A 62 7.86 -2.21 14.17
N MET A 63 8.38 -2.39 12.95
CA MET A 63 8.72 -1.29 12.05
C MET A 63 7.46 -0.46 11.76
N ALA A 64 7.61 0.86 11.76
CA ALA A 64 6.51 1.79 11.54
C ALA A 64 6.22 2.00 10.04
N ASP A 65 5.96 0.89 9.35
CA ASP A 65 5.57 0.84 7.94
C ASP A 65 4.07 1.09 7.82
N VAL A 66 3.70 2.34 7.53
CA VAL A 66 2.31 2.80 7.64
C VAL A 66 1.92 3.63 6.42
N VAL A 67 0.74 3.35 5.88
CA VAL A 67 0.12 4.21 4.87
C VAL A 67 -1.10 4.89 5.48
N VAL A 68 -1.09 6.22 5.46
CA VAL A 68 -2.25 7.03 5.81
C VAL A 68 -3.07 7.25 4.54
N TRP A 69 -4.30 6.74 4.54
CA TRP A 69 -5.21 6.86 3.39
C TRP A 69 -6.18 8.03 3.57
N SER A 70 -6.62 8.62 2.46
CA SER A 70 -7.65 9.66 2.45
C SER A 70 -9.06 9.17 2.81
N GLY A 71 -9.19 7.87 3.06
CA GLY A 71 -10.45 7.17 3.31
C GLY A 71 -10.19 5.67 3.36
N ASP A 72 -11.23 4.87 3.07
CA ASP A 72 -11.11 3.42 3.09
C ASP A 72 -10.09 2.91 2.05
N PRO A 73 -9.05 2.17 2.45
CA PRO A 73 -8.02 1.67 1.54
C PRO A 73 -8.56 0.74 0.44
N PHE A 74 -9.74 0.15 0.59
CA PHE A 74 -10.39 -0.67 -0.43
C PHE A 74 -11.22 0.13 -1.46
N SER A 75 -11.34 1.45 -1.27
CA SER A 75 -12.00 2.32 -2.25
C SER A 75 -11.07 2.63 -3.44
N VAL A 76 -11.60 2.56 -4.65
CA VAL A 76 -10.89 2.99 -5.87
C VAL A 76 -10.61 4.51 -5.88
N TYR A 77 -11.32 5.28 -5.05
CA TYR A 77 -11.10 6.72 -4.88
C TYR A 77 -10.09 7.06 -3.78
N ALA A 78 -9.66 6.08 -2.98
CA ALA A 78 -8.72 6.31 -1.90
C ALA A 78 -7.35 6.67 -2.47
N LYS A 79 -6.74 7.68 -1.84
CA LYS A 79 -5.42 8.17 -2.17
C LYS A 79 -4.53 8.00 -0.94
N ALA A 80 -3.31 7.49 -1.11
CA ALA A 80 -2.31 7.59 -0.06
C ALA A 80 -2.04 9.08 0.18
N LEU A 81 -2.25 9.53 1.42
CA LEU A 81 -1.91 10.86 1.89
C LEU A 81 -0.47 10.91 2.33
N GLN A 82 -0.06 9.96 3.17
CA GLN A 82 1.31 9.84 3.67
C GLN A 82 1.73 8.38 3.67
N VAL A 83 3.01 8.13 3.42
CA VAL A 83 3.62 6.80 3.54
C VAL A 83 4.84 6.92 4.44
N TYR A 84 4.89 6.06 5.44
CA TYR A 84 5.99 5.90 6.36
C TYR A 84 6.67 4.55 6.10
N ASN A 85 8.00 4.57 6.08
CA ASN A 85 8.84 3.37 6.01
C ASN A 85 9.86 3.48 7.16
N ASP A 86 9.90 2.49 8.05
CA ASP A 86 10.73 2.56 9.27
C ASP A 86 10.47 3.81 10.12
N GLY A 87 9.24 4.35 10.07
CA GLY A 87 8.87 5.59 10.74
C GLY A 87 9.31 6.88 10.04
N TRP A 88 10.06 6.79 8.94
CA TRP A 88 10.43 7.93 8.11
C TRP A 88 9.33 8.27 7.12
N LEU A 89 8.97 9.56 7.02
CA LEU A 89 8.03 10.03 6.01
C LEU A 89 8.70 9.97 4.62
N VAL A 90 8.30 9.01 3.79
CA VAL A 90 8.86 8.81 2.44
C VAL A 90 7.97 9.33 1.32
N TYR A 91 6.67 9.52 1.61
CA TYR A 91 5.73 10.15 0.69
C TYR A 91 4.79 11.06 1.45
N ASP A 92 4.58 12.27 0.95
CA ASP A 92 3.49 13.15 1.38
C ASP A 92 2.78 13.76 0.16
N ARG A 93 1.47 13.53 0.08
CA ARG A 93 0.64 14.07 -0.99
C ARG A 93 0.54 15.59 -0.93
N ASN A 94 0.72 16.23 0.21
CA ASN A 94 0.59 17.68 0.36
C ASN A 94 1.93 18.42 0.34
N ASP A 95 3.06 17.70 0.42
CA ASP A 95 4.39 18.28 0.34
C ASP A 95 5.13 17.81 -0.93
N PRO A 96 5.31 18.68 -1.94
CA PRO A 96 6.06 18.35 -3.16
C PRO A 96 7.50 17.88 -2.92
N ALA A 97 8.16 18.28 -1.83
CA ALA A 97 9.51 17.85 -1.51
C ALA A 97 9.58 16.36 -1.13
N HIS A 98 8.48 15.82 -0.60
CA HIS A 98 8.32 14.42 -0.22
C HIS A 98 7.49 13.65 -1.24
N ARG A 99 7.57 13.99 -2.54
CA ARG A 99 7.01 13.19 -3.63
C ARG A 99 8.16 12.62 -4.45
N PRO A 100 8.64 11.39 -4.14
CA PRO A 100 9.73 10.77 -4.87
C PRO A 100 9.37 10.73 -6.36
N ARG A 101 10.31 11.22 -7.18
CA ARG A 101 10.23 11.06 -8.63
C ARG A 101 10.71 9.69 -8.99
N THR A 102 10.00 9.03 -9.89
CA THR A 102 10.47 7.75 -10.40
C THR A 102 11.71 8.00 -11.27
N ASP A 103 12.68 7.09 -11.22
CA ASP A 103 13.84 7.10 -12.10
C ASP A 103 13.44 6.99 -13.59
N PHE A 104 12.26 6.43 -13.87
CA PHE A 104 11.60 6.47 -15.18
C PHE A 104 11.25 7.89 -15.68
N GLU A 105 11.22 8.90 -14.81
CA GLU A 105 10.95 10.31 -15.16
C GLU A 105 12.25 11.13 -15.31
N LEU A 106 13.43 10.54 -15.12
CA LEU A 106 14.72 11.23 -15.31
C LEU A 106 14.86 11.74 -16.75
N GLY A 107 14.94 13.06 -16.90
CA GLY A 107 15.04 13.75 -18.20
C GLY A 107 13.70 14.05 -18.88
N GLN A 108 12.57 13.56 -18.35
CA GLN A 108 11.22 13.87 -18.86
C GLN A 108 10.56 15.02 -18.09
N VAL A 109 10.95 15.23 -16.83
CA VAL A 109 10.42 16.30 -15.98
C VAL A 109 11.57 17.17 -15.45
N PRO A 110 11.53 18.52 -15.59
CA PRO A 110 12.58 19.42 -15.11
C PRO A 110 12.86 19.20 -13.62
N ALA A 111 14.13 19.15 -13.23
CA ALA A 111 14.53 18.91 -11.84
C ALA A 111 13.84 19.91 -10.89
N PRO A 112 13.44 19.53 -9.66
CA PRO A 112 12.83 20.47 -8.73
C PRO A 112 13.75 21.70 -8.54
N GLY A 113 13.28 22.89 -8.92
CA GLY A 113 14.04 24.13 -8.82
C GLY A 113 14.90 24.50 -10.04
N SER A 114 14.77 23.81 -11.18
CA SER A 114 15.38 24.21 -12.46
C SER A 114 14.75 25.44 -13.11
N ASP A 115 13.64 25.92 -12.55
CA ASP A 115 12.85 27.04 -13.07
C ASP A 115 13.34 28.39 -12.50
N ARG A 116 14.59 28.44 -12.00
CA ARG A 116 15.25 29.64 -11.49
C ARG A 116 16.34 30.11 -12.45
#